data_AF-A0A2W1ZAS2-F1
#
_entry.id   AF-A0A2W1ZAS2-F1
#
_cell.length_a   1.000
_cell.length_b   1.000
_cell.length_c   1.000
_cell.angle_alpha   90.00
_cell.angle_beta   90.00
_cell.angle_gamma   90.00
#
_symmetry.space_group_name_H-M   'P 1'
#
loop_
_entity.id
_entity.type
_entity.pdbx_description
1 polymer ?
#
loop_
_entity_poly.entity_id
_entity_poly.type
_entity_poly.pdbx_seq_one_letter_code
_entity_poly.pdbx_strand_id
1 'polypeptide(L)'
;MRVAVARPMPDPAPVTMMVLPVNRPAVVSLMVPPRRDALTARHSCSTQCRKDAMEASPSRPTGRPRTIDPEAVSLVALRMFEEQGFELVSMADVAEATGVSRRSLFRLFPSKADLVWGGLAEFAERFTTALRERPADEPSIDALRAAFRTGATFPEEAVETTRHRLRVIRANPSLAPGGADAQARLTETVLRFVADRDGLPRDDLRAAVRASTFVAAADAALSWWAEQPGGHPADAVADALDML
;
A
#
# COMPACT_ATOMS: atom_id res chain seq x y z
N MET A 1 73.61 16.71 -7.85
CA MET A 1 72.23 17.19 -8.11
C MET A 1 71.44 16.03 -8.71
N ARG A 2 70.66 15.30 -7.90
CA ARG A 2 69.93 14.09 -8.33
C ARG A 2 68.53 14.49 -8.81
N VAL A 3 68.22 14.23 -10.07
CA VAL A 3 66.87 14.44 -10.64
C VAL A 3 66.01 13.23 -10.28
N ALA A 4 64.92 13.46 -9.55
CA ALA A 4 63.96 12.44 -9.17
C ALA A 4 63.06 12.11 -10.38
N VAL A 5 63.13 10.87 -10.86
CA VAL A 5 62.22 10.34 -11.89
C VAL A 5 60.93 9.90 -11.19
N ALA A 6 59.84 10.63 -11.42
CA ALA A 6 58.52 10.28 -10.93
C ALA A 6 58.03 8.99 -11.61
N ARG A 7 57.57 8.02 -10.81
CA ARG A 7 56.89 6.82 -11.31
C ARG A 7 55.47 7.18 -11.78
N PRO A 8 54.99 6.65 -12.91
CA PRO A 8 53.61 6.86 -13.34
C PRO A 8 52.64 6.14 -12.39
N MET A 9 51.53 6.81 -12.06
CA MET A 9 50.41 6.24 -11.29
C MET A 9 49.74 5.11 -12.08
N PRO A 10 49.26 4.04 -11.43
CA PRO A 10 48.48 3.01 -12.10
C PRO A 10 47.10 3.55 -12.52
N ASP A 11 46.68 3.14 -13.71
CA ASP A 11 45.39 3.45 -14.34
C ASP A 11 44.23 2.96 -13.44
N PRO A 12 43.20 3.79 -13.15
CA PRO A 12 42.05 3.32 -12.39
C PRO A 12 41.30 2.22 -13.17
N ALA A 13 41.05 1.10 -12.49
CA ALA A 13 40.25 -0.01 -13.02
C ALA A 13 38.88 0.48 -13.53
N PRO A 14 38.33 -0.11 -14.61
CA PRO A 14 37.07 0.33 -15.16
C PRO A 14 35.95 0.15 -14.14
N VAL A 15 35.28 1.25 -13.80
CA VAL A 15 34.04 1.24 -13.02
C VAL A 15 32.97 0.62 -13.91
N THR A 16 32.62 -0.64 -13.65
CA THR A 16 31.43 -1.25 -14.25
C THR A 16 30.22 -0.46 -13.77
N MET A 17 29.72 0.46 -14.60
CA MET A 17 28.37 1.01 -14.43
C MET A 17 27.41 -0.17 -14.54
N MET A 18 26.92 -0.62 -13.39
CA MET A 18 25.74 -1.45 -13.31
C MET A 18 24.56 -0.57 -13.74
N VAL A 19 24.30 -0.57 -15.05
CA VAL A 19 23.10 0.06 -15.63
C VAL A 19 21.91 -0.71 -15.08
N LEU A 20 21.30 -0.18 -14.02
CA LEU A 20 20.00 -0.65 -13.55
C LEU A 20 19.01 -0.52 -14.73
N PRO A 21 18.15 -1.51 -14.99
CA PRO A 21 17.18 -1.41 -16.06
C PRO A 21 16.20 -0.25 -15.77
N VAL A 22 16.32 0.85 -16.52
CA VAL A 22 15.48 2.07 -16.45
C VAL A 22 14.09 1.84 -17.04
N ASN A 23 13.58 0.60 -17.06
CA ASN A 23 12.25 0.34 -17.57
C ASN A 23 11.62 -0.87 -16.88
N ARG A 24 10.91 -0.62 -15.78
CA ARG A 24 9.90 -1.53 -15.23
C ARG A 24 8.62 -0.70 -15.09
N PRO A 25 7.47 -1.18 -15.58
CA PRO A 25 6.24 -0.40 -15.54
C PRO A 25 5.93 -0.03 -14.09
N ALA A 26 5.80 1.29 -13.87
CA ALA A 26 5.33 1.92 -12.64
C ALA A 26 3.85 1.57 -12.47
N VAL A 27 3.53 0.71 -11.50
CA VAL A 27 2.14 0.33 -11.17
C VAL A 27 2.03 -0.07 -9.68
N VAL A 28 2.18 0.91 -8.81
CA VAL A 28 1.68 0.89 -7.43
C VAL A 28 0.20 1.27 -7.47
N SER A 29 -0.65 0.37 -7.03
CA SER A 29 -2.08 0.47 -7.30
C SER A 29 -2.96 0.30 -6.07
N LEU A 30 -3.98 1.15 -6.00
CA LEU A 30 -4.77 1.39 -4.80
C LEU A 30 -6.22 0.86 -4.86
N MET A 31 -6.46 -0.23 -4.14
CA MET A 31 -7.75 -0.75 -3.63
C MET A 31 -8.58 -1.70 -4.51
N VAL A 32 -8.82 -2.90 -3.95
CA VAL A 32 -10.01 -3.77 -4.14
C VAL A 32 -10.90 -3.59 -2.90
N PRO A 33 -12.21 -3.33 -3.01
CA PRO A 33 -13.09 -3.20 -1.85
C PRO A 33 -13.48 -4.59 -1.27
N PRO A 34 -13.71 -4.72 0.05
CA PRO A 34 -14.28 -5.93 0.64
C PRO A 34 -15.78 -6.04 0.31
N ARG A 35 -16.21 -7.15 -0.30
CA ARG A 35 -17.63 -7.53 -0.34
C ARG A 35 -18.09 -7.86 1.08
N ARG A 36 -18.86 -6.97 1.71
CA ARG A 36 -19.58 -7.26 2.96
C ARG A 36 -20.99 -7.74 2.63
N ASP A 37 -21.17 -9.06 2.62
CA ASP A 37 -22.50 -9.64 2.78
C ASP A 37 -22.86 -9.62 4.27
N ALA A 38 -23.62 -8.60 4.65
CA ALA A 38 -24.31 -8.53 5.92
C ALA A 38 -25.61 -9.35 5.81
N LEU A 39 -25.66 -10.49 6.50
CA LEU A 39 -26.93 -11.16 6.81
C LEU A 39 -26.91 -11.60 8.27
N THR A 40 -27.41 -10.68 9.09
CA THR A 40 -27.98 -10.94 10.41
C THR A 40 -29.16 -11.90 10.30
N ALA A 41 -29.14 -12.97 11.08
CA ALA A 41 -30.36 -13.71 11.42
C ALA A 41 -30.37 -13.98 12.92
N ARG A 42 -31.17 -13.18 13.62
CA ARG A 42 -31.63 -13.39 14.99
C ARG A 42 -32.39 -14.72 15.05
N HIS A 43 -32.06 -15.58 16.00
CA HIS A 43 -33.01 -16.58 16.50
C HIS A 43 -32.99 -16.54 18.02
N SER A 44 -34.08 -15.99 18.55
CA SER A 44 -34.55 -16.15 19.92
C SER A 44 -34.97 -17.60 20.15
N CYS A 45 -34.51 -18.23 21.24
CA CYS A 45 -35.24 -19.33 21.84
C CYS A 45 -35.05 -19.33 23.36
N SER A 46 -36.16 -19.60 24.01
CA SER A 46 -36.60 -19.33 25.37
C SER A 46 -36.19 -20.37 26.42
N THR A 47 -36.03 -19.90 27.66
CA THR A 47 -36.51 -20.49 28.92
C THR A 47 -36.00 -21.88 29.36
N GLN A 48 -35.08 -21.84 30.33
CA GLN A 48 -35.07 -22.57 31.61
C GLN A 48 -35.35 -24.09 31.65
N CYS A 49 -34.34 -24.89 32.02
CA CYS A 49 -34.53 -26.09 32.83
C CYS A 49 -33.34 -26.33 33.78
N ARG A 50 -33.63 -26.93 34.94
CA ARG A 50 -32.90 -26.82 36.22
C ARG A 50 -31.73 -27.80 36.41
N LYS A 51 -30.76 -27.36 37.23
CA LYS A 51 -30.08 -28.02 38.39
C LYS A 51 -29.60 -29.48 38.28
N ASP A 52 -28.28 -29.71 38.39
CA ASP A 52 -27.56 -30.13 39.61
C ASP A 52 -26.13 -30.67 39.32
N ALA A 53 -25.25 -30.51 40.32
CA ALA A 53 -24.02 -31.28 40.66
C ALA A 53 -22.68 -31.09 39.87
N MET A 54 -21.77 -30.36 40.53
CA MET A 54 -20.42 -30.76 40.97
C MET A 54 -19.49 -31.55 40.02
N GLU A 55 -18.44 -30.89 39.51
CA GLU A 55 -17.02 -31.27 39.73
C GLU A 55 -16.07 -30.22 39.11
N ALA A 56 -15.01 -29.87 39.84
CA ALA A 56 -14.07 -28.83 39.49
C ALA A 56 -13.20 -29.22 38.27
N SER A 57 -13.10 -28.31 37.29
CA SER A 57 -12.06 -28.32 36.26
C SER A 57 -11.35 -26.96 36.25
N PRO A 58 -10.02 -26.92 36.02
CA PRO A 58 -9.23 -25.71 36.17
C PRO A 58 -9.74 -24.65 35.19
N SER A 59 -9.97 -23.45 35.72
CA SER A 59 -10.42 -22.29 34.96
C SER A 59 -9.43 -22.01 33.82
N ARG A 60 -9.89 -22.25 32.59
CA ARG A 60 -9.27 -21.64 31.40
C ARG A 60 -9.17 -20.14 31.67
N PRO A 61 -8.00 -19.51 31.53
CA PRO A 61 -7.94 -18.06 31.61
C PRO A 61 -8.87 -17.53 30.53
N THR A 62 -9.95 -16.89 30.95
CA THR A 62 -10.90 -16.16 30.12
C THR A 62 -10.19 -14.92 29.60
N GLY A 63 -9.24 -15.13 28.69
CA GLY A 63 -8.65 -14.08 27.91
C GLY A 63 -9.74 -13.47 27.04
N ARG A 64 -9.84 -12.14 27.07
CA ARG A 64 -10.51 -11.34 26.04
C ARG A 64 -10.27 -11.99 24.67
N PRO A 65 -11.29 -12.18 23.81
CA PRO A 65 -11.06 -12.72 22.47
C PRO A 65 -9.89 -11.99 21.83
N ARG A 66 -8.82 -12.72 21.48
CA ARG A 66 -7.67 -12.13 20.79
C ARG A 66 -8.22 -11.53 19.50
N THR A 67 -8.34 -10.22 19.47
CA THR A 67 -8.78 -9.50 18.27
C THR A 67 -7.61 -9.61 17.32
N ILE A 68 -7.83 -10.26 16.17
CA ILE A 68 -6.79 -10.41 15.15
C ILE A 68 -6.66 -9.05 14.48
N ASP A 69 -5.47 -8.46 14.58
CA ASP A 69 -5.12 -7.23 13.89
C ASP A 69 -4.68 -7.57 12.44
N PRO A 70 -5.46 -7.18 11.41
CA PRO A 70 -5.13 -7.47 10.02
C PRO A 70 -3.82 -6.80 9.55
N GLU A 71 -3.47 -5.61 10.04
CA GLU A 71 -2.24 -4.92 9.62
C GLU A 71 -1.01 -5.59 10.22
N ALA A 72 -1.09 -6.05 11.49
CA ALA A 72 -0.02 -6.86 12.08
C ALA A 72 0.21 -8.18 11.33
N VAL A 73 -0.87 -8.85 10.90
CA VAL A 73 -0.78 -10.06 10.06
C VAL A 73 -0.13 -9.73 8.71
N SER A 74 -0.53 -8.62 8.08
CA SER A 74 0.03 -8.18 6.80
C SER A 74 1.51 -7.87 6.92
N LEU A 75 1.94 -7.18 7.97
CA LEU A 75 3.35 -6.85 8.21
C LEU A 75 4.23 -8.11 8.30
N VAL A 76 3.79 -9.12 9.04
CA VAL A 76 4.51 -10.41 9.13
C VAL A 76 4.59 -11.07 7.76
N ALA A 77 3.47 -11.15 7.04
CA ALA A 77 3.44 -11.75 5.71
C ALA A 77 4.34 -11.01 4.70
N LEU A 78 4.30 -9.68 4.69
CA LEU A 78 5.09 -8.85 3.79
C LEU A 78 6.60 -9.01 4.03
N ARG A 79 7.04 -9.08 5.29
CA ARG A 79 8.44 -9.39 5.63
C ARG A 79 8.85 -10.76 5.12
N MET A 80 8.00 -11.77 5.32
CA MET A 80 8.26 -13.10 4.77
C MET A 80 8.34 -13.08 3.23
N PHE A 81 7.47 -12.33 2.55
CA PHE A 81 7.49 -12.20 1.10
C PHE A 81 8.75 -11.48 0.57
N GLU A 82 9.28 -10.50 1.31
CA GLU A 82 10.55 -9.85 0.98
C GLU A 82 11.76 -10.77 1.21
N GLU A 83 11.79 -11.48 2.35
CA GLU A 83 12.93 -12.30 2.74
C GLU A 83 13.01 -13.62 1.96
N GLN A 84 11.85 -14.25 1.72
CA GLN A 84 11.76 -15.61 1.19
C GLN A 84 11.17 -15.64 -0.23
N GLY A 85 10.66 -14.51 -0.71
CA GLY A 85 10.01 -14.39 -2.02
C GLY A 85 8.50 -14.67 -1.96
N PHE A 86 7.73 -13.82 -2.64
CA PHE A 86 6.26 -13.92 -2.65
C PHE A 86 5.82 -15.32 -3.02
N GLU A 87 6.25 -15.89 -4.15
CA GLU A 87 5.78 -17.21 -4.63
C GLU A 87 6.06 -18.38 -3.68
N LEU A 88 7.14 -18.34 -2.88
CA LEU A 88 7.55 -19.46 -2.02
C LEU A 88 6.76 -19.54 -0.71
N VAL A 89 6.25 -18.42 -0.20
CA VAL A 89 5.54 -18.38 1.08
C VAL A 89 4.06 -18.75 0.90
N SER A 90 3.56 -19.75 1.61
CA SER A 90 2.16 -20.13 1.57
C SER A 90 1.29 -19.41 2.61
N MET A 91 -0.03 -19.41 2.42
CA MET A 91 -0.97 -18.95 3.45
C MET A 91 -0.88 -19.79 4.75
N ALA A 92 -0.40 -21.03 4.67
CA ALA A 92 -0.18 -21.86 5.85
C ALA A 92 1.02 -21.37 6.66
N ASP A 93 2.11 -20.99 6.00
CA ASP A 93 3.31 -20.45 6.65
C ASP A 93 3.00 -19.12 7.35
N VAL A 94 2.21 -18.26 6.71
CA VAL A 94 1.73 -16.99 7.32
C VAL A 94 0.86 -17.28 8.55
N ALA A 95 -0.04 -18.26 8.47
CA ALA A 95 -0.89 -18.63 9.61
C ALA A 95 -0.06 -19.14 10.80
N GLU A 96 0.98 -19.93 10.53
CA GLU A 96 1.92 -20.41 11.54
C GLU A 96 2.70 -19.25 12.17
N ALA A 97 3.31 -18.40 11.34
CA ALA A 97 4.13 -17.26 11.80
C ALA A 97 3.34 -16.23 12.63
N THR A 98 2.06 -16.02 12.30
CA THR A 98 1.19 -15.05 12.99
C THR A 98 0.43 -15.64 14.17
N GLY A 99 0.44 -16.97 14.34
CA GLY A 99 -0.38 -17.67 15.33
C GLY A 99 -1.90 -17.55 15.09
N VAL A 100 -2.31 -17.14 13.88
CA VAL A 100 -3.71 -17.03 13.46
C VAL A 100 -4.12 -18.33 12.78
N SER A 101 -5.29 -18.88 13.11
CA SER A 101 -5.76 -20.10 12.43
C SER A 101 -5.99 -19.86 10.94
N ARG A 102 -5.68 -20.84 10.09
CA ARG A 102 -5.91 -20.75 8.63
C ARG A 102 -7.33 -20.30 8.27
N ARG A 103 -8.35 -20.82 8.98
CA ARG A 103 -9.76 -20.41 8.80
C ARG A 103 -9.96 -18.91 9.07
N SER A 104 -9.35 -18.37 10.12
CA SER A 104 -9.44 -16.94 10.42
C SER A 104 -8.62 -16.09 9.45
N LEU A 105 -7.46 -16.58 9.01
CA LEU A 105 -6.64 -15.92 8.01
C LEU A 105 -7.41 -15.78 6.69
N PHE A 106 -7.96 -16.87 6.14
CA PHE A 106 -8.76 -16.83 4.91
C PHE A 106 -10.06 -16.02 5.03
N ARG A 107 -10.60 -15.88 6.23
CA ARG A 107 -11.76 -15.00 6.48
C ARG A 107 -11.38 -13.52 6.34
N LEU A 108 -10.16 -13.15 6.76
CA LEU A 108 -9.65 -11.78 6.66
C LEU A 108 -9.06 -11.48 5.27
N PHE A 109 -8.39 -12.47 4.69
CA PHE A 109 -7.64 -12.39 3.45
C PHE A 109 -8.05 -13.56 2.54
N PRO A 110 -9.04 -13.37 1.65
CA PRO A 110 -9.54 -14.43 0.78
C PRO A 110 -8.46 -15.09 -0.09
N SER A 111 -7.41 -14.34 -0.44
CA SER A 111 -6.25 -14.79 -1.18
C SER A 111 -4.94 -14.29 -0.56
N LYS A 112 -3.82 -14.89 -1.00
CA LYS A 112 -2.47 -14.44 -0.63
C LYS A 112 -2.18 -13.03 -1.13
N ALA A 113 -2.75 -12.62 -2.27
CA ALA A 113 -2.60 -11.26 -2.78
C ALA A 113 -3.29 -10.23 -1.86
N ASP A 114 -4.37 -10.60 -1.16
CA ASP A 114 -5.08 -9.69 -0.25
C ASP A 114 -4.21 -9.28 0.96
N LEU A 115 -3.23 -10.10 1.37
CA LEU A 115 -2.23 -9.74 2.39
C LEU A 115 -1.36 -8.55 1.94
N VAL A 116 -1.22 -8.38 0.62
CA VAL A 116 -0.45 -7.29 0.04
C VAL A 116 -1.34 -6.06 -0.17
N TRP A 117 -2.59 -6.19 -0.60
CA TRP A 117 -3.40 -5.04 -1.02
C TRP A 117 -4.18 -4.30 0.11
N GLY A 118 -4.21 -4.82 1.34
CA GLY A 118 -5.08 -4.36 2.45
C GLY A 118 -5.11 -2.85 2.75
N GLY A 119 -3.97 -2.20 3.02
CA GLY A 119 -3.94 -0.80 3.48
C GLY A 119 -3.93 0.28 2.38
N LEU A 120 -3.94 -0.13 1.11
CA LEU A 120 -3.98 0.78 -0.04
C LEU A 120 -5.39 1.39 -0.23
N ALA A 121 -6.40 0.75 0.35
CA ALA A 121 -7.76 1.28 0.47
C ALA A 121 -7.82 2.66 1.12
N GLU A 122 -7.10 2.82 2.21
CA GLU A 122 -7.21 4.00 3.06
C GLU A 122 -6.58 5.23 2.40
N PHE A 123 -5.52 5.04 1.60
CA PHE A 123 -4.95 6.13 0.81
C PHE A 123 -6.00 6.70 -0.14
N ALA A 124 -6.74 5.84 -0.86
CA ALA A 124 -7.75 6.30 -1.82
C ALA A 124 -8.88 7.06 -1.12
N GLU A 125 -9.28 6.59 0.05
CA GLU A 125 -10.27 7.26 0.90
C GLU A 125 -9.77 8.63 1.40
N ARG A 126 -8.54 8.70 1.94
CA ARG A 126 -7.90 9.95 2.39
C ARG A 126 -7.74 10.94 1.24
N PHE A 127 -7.22 10.48 0.10
CA PHE A 127 -7.07 11.28 -1.11
C PHE A 127 -8.40 11.87 -1.59
N THR A 128 -9.43 11.03 -1.72
CA THR A 128 -10.73 11.48 -2.22
C THR A 128 -11.41 12.42 -1.23
N THR A 129 -11.26 12.18 0.07
CA THR A 129 -11.76 13.08 1.12
C THR A 129 -11.04 14.43 1.04
N ALA A 130 -9.71 14.44 0.95
CA ALA A 130 -8.91 15.65 0.83
C ALA A 130 -9.28 16.47 -0.42
N LEU A 131 -9.55 15.81 -1.56
CA LEU A 131 -10.05 16.48 -2.77
C LEU A 131 -11.40 17.17 -2.55
N ARG A 132 -12.34 16.50 -1.87
CA ARG A 132 -13.68 17.06 -1.62
C ARG A 132 -13.64 18.27 -0.67
N GLU A 133 -12.68 18.29 0.25
CA GLU A 133 -12.53 19.36 1.24
C GLU A 133 -11.81 20.59 0.68
N ARG A 134 -11.31 20.54 -0.56
CA ARG A 134 -10.64 21.69 -1.19
C ARG A 134 -11.62 22.82 -1.53
N PRO A 135 -11.28 24.09 -1.27
CA PRO A 135 -12.07 25.25 -1.69
C PRO A 135 -12.38 25.19 -3.19
N ALA A 136 -13.57 25.60 -3.60
CA ALA A 136 -14.02 25.48 -4.99
C ALA A 136 -13.26 26.40 -5.96
N ASP A 137 -12.73 27.52 -5.47
CA ASP A 137 -11.96 28.54 -6.19
C ASP A 137 -10.46 28.23 -6.28
N GLU A 138 -9.99 27.19 -5.59
CA GLU A 138 -8.60 26.75 -5.65
C GLU A 138 -8.27 26.13 -7.02
N PRO A 139 -7.10 26.47 -7.63
CA PRO A 139 -6.65 25.85 -8.87
C PRO A 139 -6.57 24.32 -8.77
N SER A 140 -6.99 23.61 -9.82
CA SER A 140 -7.03 22.13 -9.83
C SER A 140 -5.69 21.48 -9.50
N ILE A 141 -4.60 22.06 -9.98
CA ILE A 141 -3.23 21.58 -9.75
C ILE A 141 -2.85 21.67 -8.27
N ASP A 142 -3.14 22.80 -7.62
CA ASP A 142 -2.83 23.00 -6.19
C ASP A 142 -3.68 22.08 -5.31
N ALA A 143 -4.97 21.93 -5.66
CA ALA A 143 -5.86 20.98 -5.02
C ALA A 143 -5.36 19.53 -5.13
N LEU A 144 -4.83 19.13 -6.30
CA LEU A 144 -4.24 17.81 -6.50
C LEU A 144 -2.97 17.60 -5.68
N ARG A 145 -2.03 18.56 -5.69
CA ARG A 145 -0.80 18.47 -4.86
C ARG A 145 -1.15 18.24 -3.40
N ALA A 146 -2.06 19.03 -2.86
CA ALA A 146 -2.51 18.92 -1.46
C ALA A 146 -3.18 17.57 -1.18
N ALA A 147 -4.06 17.11 -2.08
CA ALA A 147 -4.80 15.87 -1.88
C ALA A 147 -3.91 14.62 -1.97
N PHE A 148 -2.98 14.56 -2.93
CA PHE A 148 -2.02 13.46 -3.04
C PHE A 148 -1.09 13.37 -1.84
N ARG A 149 -0.58 14.52 -1.37
CA ARG A 149 0.21 14.59 -0.13
C ARG A 149 -0.59 14.05 1.06
N THR A 150 -1.85 14.48 1.20
CA THR A 150 -2.73 14.02 2.29
C THR A 150 -3.05 12.53 2.20
N GLY A 151 -3.30 12.02 0.99
CA GLY A 151 -3.52 10.59 0.77
C GLY A 151 -2.33 9.75 1.26
N ALA A 152 -1.12 10.26 1.03
CA ALA A 152 0.15 9.67 1.44
C ALA A 152 0.51 9.91 2.92
N THR A 153 -0.33 10.58 3.71
CA THR A 153 -0.15 10.69 5.16
C THR A 153 -0.64 9.39 5.83
N PHE A 154 0.16 8.34 5.77
CA PHE A 154 -0.10 7.09 6.51
C PHE A 154 0.13 7.31 8.02
N PRO A 155 -0.62 6.63 8.91
CA PRO A 155 -0.27 6.58 10.33
C PRO A 155 1.15 6.04 10.55
N GLU A 156 1.87 6.55 11.56
CA GLU A 156 3.27 6.18 11.83
C GLU A 156 3.44 4.66 11.95
N GLU A 157 2.52 3.98 12.65
CA GLU A 157 2.52 2.53 12.80
C GLU A 157 2.31 1.74 11.48
N ALA A 158 1.73 2.38 10.46
CA ALA A 158 1.47 1.78 9.16
C ALA A 158 2.54 2.11 8.11
N VAL A 159 3.48 3.03 8.40
CA VAL A 159 4.54 3.45 7.48
C VAL A 159 5.40 2.26 7.07
N GLU A 160 5.90 1.49 8.04
CA GLU A 160 6.75 0.33 7.75
C GLU A 160 6.01 -0.78 7.00
N THR A 161 4.75 -1.06 7.38
CA THR A 161 3.91 -2.01 6.63
C THR A 161 3.70 -1.55 5.19
N THR A 162 3.48 -0.25 4.97
CA THR A 162 3.32 0.33 3.63
C THR A 162 4.61 0.26 2.82
N ARG A 163 5.76 0.53 3.45
CA ARG A 163 7.09 0.40 2.82
C ARG A 163 7.30 -1.02 2.29
N HIS A 164 7.09 -2.02 3.14
CA HIS A 164 7.24 -3.42 2.77
C HIS A 164 6.25 -3.82 1.65
N ARG A 165 4.99 -3.39 1.78
CA ARG A 165 3.94 -3.59 0.77
C ARG A 165 4.36 -3.12 -0.62
N LEU A 166 4.88 -1.90 -0.73
CA LEU A 166 5.33 -1.34 -2.00
C LEU A 166 6.52 -2.10 -2.60
N ARG A 167 7.48 -2.52 -1.78
CA ARG A 167 8.61 -3.36 -2.22
C ARG A 167 8.15 -4.70 -2.78
N VAL A 168 7.25 -5.38 -2.06
CA VAL A 168 6.68 -6.66 -2.50
C VAL A 168 5.94 -6.50 -3.83
N ILE A 169 5.07 -5.50 -3.97
CA ILE A 169 4.33 -5.25 -5.23
C ILE A 169 5.32 -5.07 -6.39
N ARG A 170 6.32 -4.21 -6.20
CA ARG A 170 7.30 -3.87 -7.24
C ARG A 170 8.20 -5.04 -7.65
N ALA A 171 8.55 -5.89 -6.69
CA ALA A 171 9.40 -7.06 -6.94
C ALA A 171 8.66 -8.19 -7.66
N ASN A 172 7.32 -8.20 -7.64
CA ASN A 172 6.52 -9.34 -8.08
C ASN A 172 5.49 -8.96 -9.17
N PRO A 173 5.83 -9.10 -10.46
CA PRO A 173 4.92 -8.78 -11.58
C PRO A 173 3.60 -9.56 -11.57
N SER A 174 3.55 -10.74 -10.92
CA SER A 174 2.32 -11.52 -10.76
C SER A 174 1.24 -10.79 -9.96
N LEU A 175 1.60 -9.75 -9.19
CA LEU A 175 0.66 -8.90 -8.46
C LEU A 175 0.04 -7.80 -9.33
N ALA A 176 0.62 -7.47 -10.50
CA ALA A 176 0.18 -6.36 -11.34
C ALA A 176 -1.32 -6.36 -11.70
N PRO A 177 -1.98 -7.51 -11.99
CA PRO A 177 -3.42 -7.52 -12.30
C PRO A 177 -4.31 -6.99 -11.17
N GLY A 178 -3.93 -7.22 -9.90
CA GLY A 178 -4.67 -6.70 -8.75
C GLY A 178 -4.61 -5.17 -8.66
N GLY A 179 -3.64 -4.56 -9.34
CA GLY A 179 -3.39 -3.14 -9.33
C GLY A 179 -4.00 -2.34 -10.49
N ALA A 180 -3.91 -2.85 -11.72
CA ALA A 180 -4.26 -2.09 -12.92
C ALA A 180 -5.64 -1.41 -12.84
N ASP A 181 -6.64 -2.13 -12.34
CA ASP A 181 -8.00 -1.63 -12.15
C ASP A 181 -8.09 -0.43 -11.20
N ALA A 182 -7.28 -0.44 -10.15
CA ALA A 182 -7.25 0.59 -9.12
C ALA A 182 -6.60 1.89 -9.63
N GLN A 183 -5.48 1.78 -10.34
CA GLN A 183 -4.83 2.93 -10.95
C GLN A 183 -5.70 3.59 -12.03
N ALA A 184 -6.40 2.79 -12.83
CA ALA A 184 -7.38 3.30 -13.79
C ALA A 184 -8.49 4.09 -13.09
N ARG A 185 -9.04 3.57 -11.97
CA ARG A 185 -10.06 4.28 -11.17
C ARG A 185 -9.55 5.59 -10.56
N LEU A 186 -8.32 5.60 -10.04
CA LEU A 186 -7.73 6.82 -9.48
C LEU A 186 -7.51 7.87 -10.58
N THR A 187 -6.97 7.45 -11.72
CA THR A 187 -6.76 8.33 -12.89
C THR A 187 -8.08 8.93 -13.37
N GLU A 188 -9.13 8.11 -13.49
CA GLU A 188 -10.47 8.59 -13.85
C GLU A 188 -11.05 9.56 -12.81
N THR A 189 -10.81 9.31 -11.51
CA THR A 189 -11.23 10.21 -10.43
C THR A 189 -10.54 11.57 -10.55
N VAL A 190 -9.23 11.58 -10.80
CA VAL A 190 -8.45 12.81 -10.98
C VAL A 190 -8.87 13.53 -12.26
N LEU A 191 -9.04 12.80 -13.36
CA LEU A 191 -9.47 13.36 -14.64
C LEU A 191 -10.80 14.09 -14.50
N ARG A 192 -11.80 13.44 -13.90
CA ARG A 192 -13.10 14.05 -13.64
C ARG A 192 -12.98 15.29 -12.76
N PHE A 193 -12.18 15.21 -11.69
CA PHE A 193 -11.96 16.34 -10.81
C PHE A 193 -11.38 17.55 -11.57
N VAL A 194 -10.34 17.33 -12.38
CA VAL A 194 -9.71 18.39 -13.19
C VAL A 194 -10.69 18.95 -14.21
N ALA A 195 -11.41 18.09 -14.92
CA ALA A 195 -12.39 18.51 -15.93
C ALA A 195 -13.50 19.38 -15.32
N ASP A 196 -14.09 18.92 -14.21
CA ASP A 196 -15.15 19.62 -13.51
C ASP A 196 -14.63 20.95 -12.92
N ARG A 197 -13.42 20.96 -12.35
CA ARG A 197 -12.82 22.15 -11.71
C ARG A 197 -12.44 23.23 -12.71
N ASP A 198 -11.86 22.83 -13.85
CA ASP A 198 -11.32 23.76 -14.83
C ASP A 198 -12.34 24.10 -15.95
N GLY A 199 -13.57 23.58 -15.85
CA GLY A 199 -14.62 23.79 -16.85
C GLY A 199 -14.29 23.17 -18.21
N LEU A 200 -13.55 22.06 -18.22
CA LEU A 200 -13.12 21.36 -19.43
C LEU A 200 -14.08 20.21 -19.79
N PRO A 201 -14.22 19.86 -21.09
CA PRO A 201 -14.82 18.59 -21.49
C PRO A 201 -14.12 17.39 -20.86
N ARG A 202 -14.87 16.32 -20.58
CA ARG A 202 -14.32 15.10 -19.96
C ARG A 202 -13.30 14.38 -20.83
N ASP A 203 -13.36 14.56 -22.14
CA ASP A 203 -12.41 14.04 -23.12
C ASP A 203 -11.31 15.05 -23.50
N ASP A 204 -11.20 16.18 -22.80
CA ASP A 204 -10.15 17.17 -23.05
C ASP A 204 -8.76 16.60 -22.71
N LEU A 205 -7.85 16.69 -23.68
CA LEU A 205 -6.48 16.20 -23.56
C LEU A 205 -5.75 16.79 -22.34
N ARG A 206 -6.03 18.04 -21.95
CA ARG A 206 -5.38 18.68 -20.80
C ARG A 206 -5.77 18.00 -19.49
N ALA A 207 -7.04 17.62 -19.33
CA ALA A 207 -7.51 16.90 -18.15
C ALA A 207 -6.88 15.49 -18.10
N ALA A 208 -6.86 14.79 -19.24
CA ALA A 208 -6.25 13.46 -19.34
C ALA A 208 -4.74 13.47 -19.04
N VAL A 209 -3.99 14.43 -19.59
CA VAL A 209 -2.55 14.57 -19.34
C VAL A 209 -2.29 14.93 -17.89
N ARG A 210 -2.98 15.92 -17.32
CA ARG A 210 -2.82 16.30 -15.90
C ARG A 210 -3.08 15.12 -14.98
N ALA A 211 -4.17 14.38 -15.20
CA ALA A 211 -4.50 13.23 -14.38
C ALA A 211 -3.45 12.13 -14.46
N SER A 212 -3.04 11.76 -15.67
CA SER A 212 -2.05 10.70 -15.89
C SER A 212 -0.70 11.06 -15.28
N THR A 213 -0.25 12.32 -15.45
CA THR A 213 1.05 12.77 -14.93
C THR A 213 1.06 12.83 -13.40
N PHE A 214 0.00 13.34 -12.76
CA PHE A 214 -0.07 13.40 -11.30
C PHE A 214 -0.12 12.01 -10.66
N VAL A 215 -0.92 11.10 -11.22
CA VAL A 215 -0.98 9.71 -10.72
C VAL A 215 0.37 9.02 -10.88
N ALA A 216 1.01 9.16 -12.04
CA ALA A 216 2.32 8.56 -12.31
C ALA A 216 3.43 9.17 -11.42
N ALA A 217 3.40 10.47 -11.15
CA ALA A 217 4.37 11.12 -10.28
C ALA A 217 4.23 10.66 -8.81
N ALA A 218 3.00 10.57 -8.30
CA ALA A 218 2.75 10.05 -6.96
C ALA A 218 3.18 8.57 -6.82
N ASP A 219 2.90 7.76 -7.84
CA ASP A 219 3.34 6.36 -7.93
C ASP A 219 4.87 6.23 -7.87
N ALA A 220 5.57 7.01 -8.71
CA ALA A 220 7.02 7.04 -8.76
C ALA A 220 7.62 7.48 -7.43
N ALA A 221 7.03 8.49 -6.78
CA ALA A 221 7.45 8.98 -5.47
C ALA A 221 7.33 7.92 -4.38
N LEU A 222 6.19 7.24 -4.29
CA LEU A 222 5.96 6.16 -3.32
C LEU A 222 6.92 4.98 -3.56
N SER A 223 7.13 4.62 -4.83
CA SER A 223 8.07 3.58 -5.22
C SER A 223 9.52 3.94 -4.84
N TRP A 224 9.93 5.18 -5.09
CA TRP A 224 11.26 5.66 -4.71
C TRP A 224 11.43 5.71 -3.19
N TRP A 225 10.44 6.25 -2.48
CA TRP A 225 10.42 6.36 -1.03
C TRP A 225 10.56 5.00 -0.36
N ALA A 226 9.87 3.98 -0.87
CA ALA A 226 9.89 2.64 -0.31
C ALA A 226 11.32 2.06 -0.24
N GLU A 227 12.19 2.41 -1.19
CA GLU A 227 13.60 1.95 -1.21
C GLU A 227 14.52 2.74 -0.26
N GLN A 228 14.08 3.88 0.27
CA GLN A 228 14.89 4.71 1.16
C GLN A 228 14.93 4.15 2.60
N PRO A 229 15.99 4.41 3.37
CA PRO A 229 16.12 3.94 4.76
C PRO A 229 15.22 4.70 5.76
N GLY A 230 14.48 5.74 5.33
CA GLY A 230 13.63 6.54 6.20
C GLY A 230 12.79 7.56 5.43
N GLY A 231 12.31 8.58 6.14
CA GLY A 231 11.44 9.64 5.59
C GLY A 231 9.96 9.26 5.55
N HIS A 232 9.09 10.26 5.39
CA HIS A 232 7.65 10.05 5.30
C HIS A 232 7.21 10.00 3.82
N PRO A 233 6.30 9.08 3.43
CA PRO A 233 5.83 8.96 2.05
C PRO A 233 5.17 10.24 1.53
N ALA A 234 4.47 10.97 2.41
CA ALA A 234 3.86 12.26 2.07
C ALA A 234 4.88 13.31 1.60
N ASP A 235 6.09 13.31 2.17
CA ASP A 235 7.14 14.27 1.79
C ASP A 235 7.67 13.94 0.40
N ALA A 236 7.95 12.66 0.13
CA ALA A 236 8.37 12.21 -1.20
C ALA A 236 7.32 12.52 -2.29
N VAL A 237 6.03 12.33 -1.97
CA VAL A 237 4.93 12.68 -2.88
C VAL A 237 4.86 14.19 -3.10
N ALA A 238 5.01 15.00 -2.05
CA ALA A 238 5.03 16.46 -2.18
C ALA A 238 6.18 16.91 -3.09
N ASP A 239 7.40 16.45 -2.80
CA ASP A 239 8.61 16.78 -3.57
C ASP A 239 8.46 16.43 -5.05
N ALA A 240 7.89 15.25 -5.36
CA ALA A 240 7.69 14.82 -6.75
C ALA A 240 6.63 15.64 -7.49
N LEU A 241 5.56 16.06 -6.81
CA LEU A 241 4.49 16.85 -7.43
C LEU A 241 4.83 18.33 -7.58
N ASP A 242 5.80 18.83 -6.81
CA ASP A 242 6.37 20.17 -7.00
C ASP A 242 7.27 20.27 -8.25
N MET A 243 7.66 19.13 -8.84
CA MET A 243 8.40 19.08 -10.12
C MET A 243 7.51 19.24 -11.36
N LEU A 244 6.18 19.18 -11.20
CA LEU A 244 5.17 19.31 -12.27
C LEU A 244 4.61 20.73 -12.36
#